data_AF-A0A7V9ENI9-F1
#
_entry.id   AF-A0A7V9ENI9-F1
#
_cell.length_a   1.000
_cell.length_b   1.000
_cell.length_c   1.000
_cell.angle_alpha   90.00
_cell.angle_beta   90.00
_cell.angle_gamma   90.00
#
_symmetry.space_group_name_H-M   'P 1'
#
loop_
_entity.id
_entity.type
_entity.pdbx_description
1 polymer ?
#
loop_
_entity_poly.entity_id
_entity_poly.type
_entity_poly.pdbx_seq_one_letter_code
_entity_poly.pdbx_strand_id
1 'polypeptide(L)'
;MTINMGPVHPSTHGVLRLVLELSGETVLSCRPTIGYLHTGMEKECEDQSWRSAVTIVTRMDYLAPFFNEQAYSMAVEQLLGIEVPPRGKYIRTLMAEMNRLSSHLVWFGTSGLDMGAISAVFYGFRERELILDFYEMVTGLRMNHGYFIPGGVWQDFPEGWDEVCRSITDILPGRIAEYEDLLTQNP
;
A
#
# COMPACT_ATOMS: atom_id res chain seq x y z
N MET A 1 21.30 -20.21 -21.81
CA MET A 1 19.96 -20.22 -22.45
C MET A 1 19.25 -18.91 -22.15
N THR A 2 18.24 -18.55 -22.92
CA THR A 2 17.37 -17.39 -22.63
C THR A 2 15.99 -17.88 -22.23
N ILE A 3 15.48 -17.43 -21.09
CA ILE A 3 14.14 -17.74 -20.57
C ILE A 3 13.31 -16.46 -20.49
N ASN A 4 12.03 -16.56 -20.85
CA ASN A 4 11.06 -15.49 -20.69
C ASN A 4 10.11 -15.84 -19.54
N MET A 5 10.21 -15.11 -18.43
CA MET A 5 9.36 -15.26 -17.25
C MET A 5 8.30 -14.15 -17.25
N GLY A 6 7.01 -14.51 -17.18
CA GLY A 6 5.89 -13.57 -17.26
C GLY A 6 5.36 -13.34 -18.69
N PRO A 7 4.47 -12.35 -18.91
CA PRO A 7 4.00 -11.34 -17.95
C PRO A 7 3.02 -11.89 -16.91
N VAL A 8 2.53 -13.12 -17.10
CA VAL A 8 1.61 -13.81 -16.18
C VAL A 8 2.35 -14.97 -15.53
N HIS A 9 2.77 -14.78 -14.29
CA HIS A 9 3.36 -15.82 -13.45
C HIS A 9 3.05 -15.51 -11.96
N PRO A 10 2.78 -16.50 -11.09
CA PRO A 10 2.43 -16.23 -9.70
C PRO A 10 3.44 -15.32 -8.97
N SER A 11 4.73 -15.57 -9.15
CA SER A 11 5.82 -14.80 -8.52
C SER A 11 6.05 -13.39 -9.09
N THR A 12 5.25 -12.92 -10.06
CA THR A 12 5.39 -11.56 -10.61
C THR A 12 4.51 -10.52 -9.90
N HIS A 13 3.64 -10.94 -8.97
CA HIS A 13 2.75 -10.08 -8.17
C HIS A 13 2.11 -8.94 -8.95
N GLY A 14 1.51 -9.29 -10.08
CA GLY A 14 1.03 -8.36 -11.09
C GLY A 14 1.61 -8.68 -12.45
N VAL A 15 1.87 -7.65 -13.25
CA VAL A 15 2.29 -7.78 -14.65
C VAL A 15 3.74 -7.35 -14.84
N LEU A 16 4.64 -8.32 -14.75
CA LEU A 16 6.07 -8.12 -14.95
C LEU A 16 6.60 -9.20 -15.88
N ARG A 17 7.34 -8.79 -16.91
CA ARG A 17 8.04 -9.72 -17.80
C ARG A 17 9.54 -9.58 -17.59
N LEU A 18 10.24 -10.67 -17.35
CA LEU A 18 11.68 -10.74 -17.19
C LEU A 18 12.27 -11.61 -18.30
N VAL A 19 13.17 -11.05 -19.11
CA VAL A 19 13.98 -11.83 -20.06
C VAL A 19 15.32 -12.13 -19.39
N LEU A 20 15.51 -13.40 -19.05
CA LEU A 20 16.66 -13.90 -18.28
C LEU A 20 17.64 -14.62 -19.21
N GLU A 21 18.92 -14.28 -19.13
CA GLU A 21 20.01 -15.04 -19.74
C GLU A 21 20.70 -15.87 -18.65
N LEU A 22 20.72 -17.18 -18.82
CA LEU A 22 21.18 -18.14 -17.81
C LEU A 22 22.37 -18.97 -18.31
N SER A 23 23.32 -19.24 -17.42
CA SER A 23 24.35 -20.28 -17.58
C SER A 23 24.14 -21.34 -16.49
N GLY A 24 23.48 -22.44 -16.84
CA GLY A 24 22.96 -23.38 -15.85
C GLY A 24 21.96 -22.67 -14.93
N GLU A 25 22.21 -22.70 -13.62
CA GLU A 25 21.40 -22.03 -12.59
C GLU A 25 21.83 -20.58 -12.32
N THR A 26 22.95 -20.13 -12.90
CA THR A 26 23.45 -18.75 -12.70
C THR A 26 22.77 -17.79 -13.66
N VAL A 27 22.17 -16.74 -13.11
CA VAL A 27 21.65 -15.60 -13.89
C VAL A 27 22.82 -14.73 -14.35
N LEU A 28 23.05 -14.64 -15.66
CA LEU A 28 24.07 -13.77 -16.25
C LEU A 28 23.54 -12.36 -16.49
N SER A 29 22.29 -12.25 -16.96
CA SER A 29 21.63 -10.96 -17.18
C SER A 29 20.12 -11.08 -17.02
N CYS A 30 19.47 -9.98 -16.63
CA CYS A 30 18.03 -9.85 -16.53
C CYS A 30 17.60 -8.54 -17.19
N ARG A 31 16.70 -8.61 -18.16
CA ARG A 31 16.08 -7.45 -18.80
C ARG A 31 14.60 -7.38 -18.41
N PRO A 32 14.21 -6.53 -17.43
CA PRO A 32 12.82 -6.34 -17.09
C PRO A 32 12.11 -5.53 -18.17
N THR A 33 10.93 -6.00 -18.57
CA THR A 33 9.99 -5.28 -19.43
C THR A 33 8.77 -4.91 -18.59
N ILE A 34 8.60 -3.61 -18.37
CA ILE A 34 7.50 -3.00 -17.61
C ILE A 34 6.55 -2.25 -18.56
N GLY A 35 5.50 -1.63 -18.01
CA GLY A 35 4.55 -0.81 -18.76
C GLY A 35 3.25 -1.53 -19.14
N TYR A 36 3.10 -2.82 -18.81
CA TYR A 36 1.84 -3.55 -18.99
C TYR A 36 0.68 -2.97 -18.17
N LEU A 37 0.97 -2.27 -17.07
CA LEU A 37 0.00 -1.55 -16.24
C LEU A 37 0.08 -0.02 -16.45
N HIS A 38 0.72 0.45 -17.51
CA HIS A 38 0.77 1.89 -17.79
C HIS A 38 -0.60 2.37 -18.30
N THR A 39 -1.29 3.18 -17.50
CA THR A 39 -2.62 3.72 -17.83
C THR A 39 -2.61 5.23 -18.09
N GLY A 40 -1.44 5.88 -18.10
CA GLY A 40 -1.34 7.31 -18.37
C GLY A 40 -1.87 8.22 -17.25
N MET A 41 -1.81 7.78 -15.99
CA MET A 41 -2.33 8.55 -14.83
C MET A 41 -1.77 9.97 -14.74
N GLU A 42 -0.49 10.18 -15.08
CA GLU A 42 0.14 11.51 -15.11
C GLU A 42 -0.55 12.43 -16.12
N LYS A 43 -0.87 11.90 -17.31
CA LYS A 43 -1.58 12.65 -18.35
C LYS A 43 -3.02 12.96 -17.95
N GLU A 44 -3.70 11.99 -17.35
CA GLU A 44 -5.07 12.16 -16.85
C GLU A 44 -5.12 13.27 -15.77
N CYS A 45 -4.11 13.36 -14.90
CA CYS A 45 -4.00 14.42 -13.91
C CYS A 45 -3.89 15.84 -14.50
N GLU A 46 -3.33 16.01 -15.71
CA GLU A 46 -3.23 17.33 -16.35
C GLU A 46 -4.61 17.93 -16.68
N ASP A 47 -5.60 17.07 -16.95
CA ASP A 47 -6.97 17.46 -17.30
C ASP A 47 -7.88 17.57 -16.06
N GLN A 48 -7.36 17.33 -14.85
CA GLN A 48 -8.11 17.38 -13.60
C GLN A 48 -7.80 18.62 -12.77
N SER A 49 -8.80 19.06 -11.99
CA SER A 49 -8.55 19.99 -10.89
C SER A 49 -7.66 19.34 -9.84
N TRP A 50 -6.88 20.12 -9.08
CA TRP A 50 -6.02 19.55 -8.03
C TRP A 50 -6.78 18.71 -7.02
N ARG A 51 -8.04 19.06 -6.74
CA ARG A 51 -8.89 18.27 -5.86
C ARG A 51 -9.30 16.93 -6.48
N SER A 52 -9.69 16.93 -7.76
CA SER A 52 -10.11 15.71 -8.46
C SER A 52 -8.94 14.75 -8.71
N ALA A 53 -7.74 15.29 -8.97
CA ALA A 53 -6.53 14.52 -9.25
C ALA A 53 -6.14 13.56 -8.11
N VAL A 54 -6.52 13.85 -6.86
CA VAL A 54 -6.33 12.94 -5.71
C VAL A 54 -6.92 11.55 -5.98
N THR A 55 -8.07 11.49 -6.65
CA THR A 55 -8.75 10.21 -6.97
C THR A 55 -8.02 9.39 -8.04
N ILE A 56 -7.09 10.02 -8.77
CA ILE A 56 -6.16 9.34 -9.67
C ILE A 56 -4.94 8.89 -8.88
N VAL A 57 -4.31 9.81 -8.14
CA VAL A 57 -3.07 9.56 -7.42
C VAL A 57 -3.21 8.47 -6.35
N THR A 58 -4.36 8.34 -5.69
CA THR A 58 -4.62 7.25 -4.73
C THR A 58 -4.39 5.85 -5.32
N ARG A 59 -4.47 5.68 -6.65
CA ARG A 59 -4.35 4.39 -7.35
C ARG A 59 -2.92 4.06 -7.79
N MET A 60 -1.96 4.99 -7.64
CA MET A 60 -0.58 4.83 -8.14
C MET A 60 0.18 3.71 -7.41
N ASP A 61 0.09 3.69 -6.08
CA ASP A 61 0.39 2.52 -5.25
C ASP A 61 -0.89 2.12 -4.53
N TYR A 62 -1.51 1.04 -5.03
CA TYR A 62 -2.78 0.53 -4.51
C TYR A 62 -2.66 -0.14 -3.13
N LEU A 63 -1.45 -0.48 -2.67
CA LEU A 63 -1.22 -0.98 -1.31
C LEU A 63 -1.04 0.17 -0.32
N ALA A 64 -0.56 1.32 -0.78
CA ALA A 64 -0.30 2.48 0.06
C ALA A 64 -0.95 3.79 -0.41
N PRO A 65 -2.29 3.81 -0.60
CA PRO A 65 -3.01 4.95 -1.15
C PRO A 65 -2.81 6.24 -0.34
N PHE A 66 -2.81 6.18 1.00
CA PHE A 66 -2.71 7.37 1.85
C PHE A 66 -1.36 8.09 1.69
N PHE A 67 -0.26 7.37 1.44
CA PHE A 67 1.03 8.02 1.17
C PHE A 67 1.04 8.76 -0.17
N ASN A 68 0.41 8.21 -1.20
CA ASN A 68 0.31 8.88 -2.50
C ASN A 68 -0.53 10.16 -2.39
N GLU A 69 -1.70 10.05 -1.75
CA GLU A 69 -2.57 11.20 -1.52
C GLU A 69 -1.87 12.27 -0.66
N GLN A 70 -1.10 11.85 0.35
CA GLN A 70 -0.35 12.75 1.21
C GLN A 70 0.76 13.48 0.45
N ALA A 71 1.58 12.75 -0.32
CA ALA A 71 2.67 13.33 -1.08
C ALA A 71 2.15 14.37 -2.09
N TYR A 72 1.07 14.03 -2.80
CA TYR A 72 0.42 14.95 -3.73
C TYR A 72 -0.18 16.17 -3.02
N SER A 73 -0.95 15.96 -1.95
CA SER A 73 -1.60 17.05 -1.22
C SER A 73 -0.58 18.01 -0.60
N MET A 74 0.50 17.49 -0.03
CA MET A 74 1.59 18.30 0.53
C MET A 74 2.32 19.12 -0.54
N ALA A 75 2.53 18.55 -1.74
CA ALA A 75 3.11 19.30 -2.85
C ALA A 75 2.22 20.47 -3.28
N VAL A 76 0.91 20.26 -3.40
CA VAL A 76 -0.06 21.32 -3.72
C VAL A 76 -0.15 22.37 -2.60
N GLU A 77 -0.17 21.94 -1.34
CA GLU A 77 -0.19 22.83 -0.17
C GLU A 77 1.05 23.73 -0.11
N GLN A 78 2.22 23.16 -0.40
CA GLN A 78 3.48 23.92 -0.46
C GLN A 78 3.46 24.96 -1.59
N LEU A 79 2.94 24.61 -2.77
CA LEU A 79 2.81 25.54 -3.89
C LEU A 79 1.86 26.70 -3.59
N LEU A 80 0.82 26.45 -2.79
CA LEU A 80 -0.18 27.45 -2.42
C LEU A 80 0.13 28.21 -1.13
N GLY A 81 1.17 27.81 -0.39
CA GLY A 81 1.48 28.38 0.92
C GLY A 81 0.39 28.15 1.96
N ILE A 82 -0.36 27.04 1.85
CA ILE A 82 -1.44 26.69 2.77
C ILE A 82 -0.88 25.88 3.93
N GLU A 83 -1.20 26.28 5.16
CA GLU A 83 -0.94 25.46 6.34
C GLU A 83 -2.16 24.65 6.75
N VAL A 84 -2.01 23.32 6.79
CA VAL A 84 -3.07 22.40 7.24
C VAL A 84 -3.29 22.55 8.76
N PRO A 85 -4.55 22.56 9.24
CA PRO A 85 -4.85 22.60 10.67
C PRO A 85 -4.17 21.47 11.45
N PRO A 86 -3.76 21.69 12.73
CA PRO A 86 -3.10 20.66 13.53
C PRO A 86 -3.84 19.32 13.57
N ARG A 87 -5.18 19.35 13.71
CA ARG A 87 -6.02 18.15 13.69
C ARG A 87 -5.87 17.35 12.39
N GLY A 88 -5.85 18.02 11.24
CA GLY A 88 -5.65 17.37 9.94
C GLY A 88 -4.27 16.71 9.83
N LYS A 89 -3.23 17.33 10.39
CA LYS A 89 -1.88 16.72 10.45
C LYS A 89 -1.89 15.42 11.27
N TYR A 90 -2.51 15.41 12.45
CA TYR A 90 -2.62 14.20 13.29
C TYR A 90 -3.43 13.08 12.63
N ILE A 91 -4.57 13.41 12.00
CA ILE A 91 -5.37 12.42 11.26
C ILE A 91 -4.55 11.81 10.13
N ARG A 92 -3.83 12.65 9.36
CA ARG A 92 -2.94 12.17 8.29
C ARG A 92 -1.89 11.20 8.82
N THR A 93 -1.19 11.57 9.89
CA THR A 93 -0.17 10.71 10.50
C THR A 93 -0.75 9.38 10.95
N LEU A 94 -1.89 9.37 11.65
CA LEU A 94 -2.50 8.13 12.13
C LEU A 94 -2.89 7.21 10.96
N MET A 95 -3.61 7.74 9.97
CA MET A 95 -4.03 6.97 8.80
C MET A 95 -2.84 6.47 7.98
N ALA A 96 -1.78 7.28 7.85
CA ALA A 96 -0.55 6.90 7.15
C ALA A 96 0.21 5.76 7.88
N GLU A 97 0.27 5.77 9.21
CA GLU A 97 0.90 4.68 9.98
C GLU A 97 0.04 3.40 9.97
N MET A 98 -1.29 3.51 10.00
CA MET A 98 -2.16 2.37 9.75
C MET A 98 -1.94 1.82 8.32
N ASN A 99 -1.71 2.69 7.34
CA ASN A 99 -1.35 2.26 5.98
C ASN A 99 -0.01 1.55 5.94
N ARG A 100 0.98 2.05 6.67
CA ARG A 100 2.28 1.37 6.78
C ARG A 100 2.08 -0.07 7.25
N LEU A 101 1.32 -0.28 8.32
CA LEU A 101 1.02 -1.60 8.86
C LEU A 101 0.31 -2.48 7.81
N SER A 102 -0.76 -1.98 7.19
CA SER A 102 -1.51 -2.71 6.15
C SER A 102 -0.63 -3.11 4.96
N SER A 103 0.23 -2.21 4.48
CA SER A 103 1.16 -2.48 3.38
C SER A 103 2.23 -3.52 3.75
N HIS A 104 2.79 -3.43 4.96
CA HIS A 104 3.79 -4.39 5.44
C HIS A 104 3.19 -5.78 5.68
N LEU A 105 1.92 -5.88 6.09
CA LEU A 105 1.23 -7.17 6.23
C LEU A 105 1.06 -7.87 4.88
N VAL A 106 0.80 -7.13 3.80
CA VAL A 106 0.78 -7.69 2.44
C VAL A 106 2.19 -8.12 2.03
N TRP A 107 3.19 -7.24 2.19
CA TRP A 107 4.58 -7.56 1.88
C TRP A 107 5.05 -8.83 2.59
N PHE A 108 4.76 -8.95 3.90
CA PHE A 108 5.06 -10.11 4.70
C PHE A 108 4.38 -11.37 4.13
N GLY A 109 3.06 -11.30 3.90
CA GLY A 109 2.28 -12.41 3.42
C GLY A 109 2.70 -12.91 2.04
N THR A 110 2.94 -11.99 1.09
CA THR A 110 3.36 -12.34 -0.28
C THR A 110 4.81 -12.80 -0.34
N SER A 111 5.71 -12.19 0.42
CA SER A 111 7.11 -12.64 0.51
C SER A 111 7.20 -14.05 1.08
N GLY A 112 6.43 -14.34 2.14
CA GLY A 112 6.32 -15.69 2.69
C GLY A 112 5.79 -16.69 1.65
N LEU A 113 4.73 -16.32 0.92
CA LEU A 113 4.16 -17.16 -0.14
C LEU A 113 5.18 -17.48 -1.24
N ASP A 114 5.95 -16.49 -1.71
CA ASP A 114 6.95 -16.69 -2.76
C ASP A 114 8.10 -17.60 -2.33
N MET A 115 8.44 -17.60 -1.04
CA MET A 115 9.43 -18.51 -0.45
C MET A 115 8.82 -19.88 -0.09
N GLY A 116 7.52 -20.08 -0.28
CA GLY A 116 6.81 -21.34 -0.04
C GLY A 116 6.09 -21.44 1.32
N ALA A 117 6.18 -20.42 2.18
CA ALA A 117 5.46 -20.35 3.45
C ALA A 117 4.01 -19.89 3.25
N ILE A 118 3.16 -20.79 2.75
CA ILE A 118 1.78 -20.50 2.35
C ILE A 118 0.95 -19.90 3.50
N SER A 119 1.14 -20.35 4.75
CA SER A 119 0.37 -19.85 5.91
C SER A 119 0.56 -18.34 6.15
N ALA A 120 1.71 -17.77 5.79
CA ALA A 120 2.04 -16.37 6.01
C ALA A 120 1.05 -15.42 5.32
N VAL A 121 0.57 -15.78 4.12
CA VAL A 121 -0.40 -14.94 3.38
C VAL A 121 -1.74 -14.85 4.10
N PHE A 122 -2.22 -15.97 4.65
CA PHE A 122 -3.50 -16.02 5.37
C PHE A 122 -3.44 -15.25 6.68
N TYR A 123 -2.31 -15.32 7.37
CA TYR A 123 -2.09 -14.51 8.57
C TYR A 123 -1.99 -13.03 8.23
N GLY A 124 -1.10 -12.63 7.32
CA GLY A 124 -0.99 -11.22 6.93
C GLY A 124 -2.34 -10.62 6.50
N PHE A 125 -3.16 -11.38 5.76
CA PHE A 125 -4.45 -10.89 5.27
C PHE A 125 -5.52 -10.83 6.37
N ARG A 126 -5.54 -11.78 7.32
CA ARG A 126 -6.47 -11.75 8.45
C ARG A 126 -6.30 -10.48 9.28
N GLU A 127 -5.06 -10.15 9.65
CA GLU A 127 -4.73 -8.95 10.41
C GLU A 127 -4.94 -7.68 9.59
N ARG A 128 -4.67 -7.74 8.27
CA ARG A 128 -4.95 -6.63 7.36
C ARG A 128 -6.43 -6.28 7.31
N GLU A 129 -7.34 -7.25 7.41
CA GLU A 129 -8.78 -6.95 7.34
C GLU A 129 -9.26 -6.08 8.49
N LEU A 130 -8.69 -6.21 9.69
CA LEU A 130 -9.01 -5.32 10.81
C LEU A 130 -8.72 -3.85 10.45
N ILE A 131 -7.62 -3.61 9.71
CA ILE A 131 -7.24 -2.29 9.25
C ILE A 131 -8.16 -1.81 8.12
N LEU A 132 -8.57 -2.70 7.21
CA LEU A 132 -9.50 -2.33 6.13
C LEU A 132 -10.90 -2.00 6.64
N ASP A 133 -11.38 -2.70 7.68
CA ASP A 133 -12.63 -2.37 8.37
C ASP A 133 -12.55 -0.98 9.02
N PHE A 134 -11.40 -0.64 9.60
CA PHE A 134 -11.15 0.72 10.10
C PHE A 134 -11.15 1.77 8.98
N TYR A 135 -10.58 1.47 7.80
CA TYR A 135 -10.65 2.39 6.66
C TYR A 135 -12.06 2.57 6.12
N GLU A 136 -12.85 1.51 6.08
CA GLU A 136 -14.25 1.57 5.69
C GLU A 136 -15.05 2.43 6.66
N MET A 137 -14.82 2.30 7.96
CA MET A 137 -15.41 3.17 8.98
C MET A 137 -15.06 4.64 8.74
N VAL A 138 -13.79 4.97 8.47
CA VAL A 138 -13.34 6.36 8.34
C VAL A 138 -13.69 6.99 6.99
N THR A 139 -13.50 6.27 5.90
CA THR A 139 -13.54 6.80 4.53
C THR A 139 -14.76 6.33 3.74
N GLY A 140 -15.47 5.31 4.23
CA GLY A 140 -16.52 4.61 3.50
C GLY A 140 -16.01 3.63 2.44
N LEU A 141 -14.68 3.50 2.29
CA LEU A 141 -14.04 2.68 1.27
C LEU A 141 -12.94 1.81 1.89
N ARG A 142 -12.76 0.59 1.36
CA ARG A 142 -11.68 -0.33 1.79
C ARG A 142 -10.37 -0.07 1.05
N MET A 143 -10.43 0.50 -0.15
CA MET A 143 -9.28 0.85 -0.99
C MET A 143 -9.62 2.11 -1.79
N ASN A 144 -8.60 2.83 -2.27
CA ASN A 144 -8.74 4.03 -3.11
C ASN A 144 -9.61 5.12 -2.44
N HIS A 145 -9.09 5.71 -1.36
CA HIS A 145 -9.92 6.47 -0.43
C HIS A 145 -10.23 7.89 -0.91
N GLY A 146 -9.29 8.55 -1.58
CA GLY A 146 -9.41 9.97 -1.94
C GLY A 146 -9.65 10.86 -0.73
N TYR A 147 -9.09 10.50 0.42
CA TYR A 147 -9.45 11.06 1.72
C TYR A 147 -8.54 12.22 2.14
N PHE A 148 -7.25 12.13 1.85
CA PHE A 148 -6.35 13.28 2.00
C PHE A 148 -6.48 14.16 0.76
N ILE A 149 -6.91 15.38 0.99
CA ILE A 149 -7.10 16.39 -0.06
C ILE A 149 -6.16 17.58 0.20
N PRO A 150 -5.76 18.33 -0.83
CA PRO A 150 -5.05 19.60 -0.62
C PRO A 150 -5.82 20.50 0.36
N GLY A 151 -5.16 20.89 1.45
CA GLY A 151 -5.75 21.67 2.55
C GLY A 151 -6.08 20.84 3.82
N GLY A 152 -5.93 19.52 3.78
CA GLY A 152 -6.07 18.66 4.96
C GLY A 152 -6.71 17.29 4.68
N VAL A 153 -7.85 17.04 5.31
CA VAL A 153 -8.60 15.78 5.19
C VAL A 153 -10.03 16.08 4.79
N TRP A 154 -10.67 15.15 4.09
CA TRP A 154 -12.02 15.35 3.57
C TRP A 154 -13.06 15.46 4.69
N GLN A 155 -12.99 14.56 5.67
CA GLN A 155 -13.91 14.48 6.81
C GLN A 155 -13.14 14.12 8.07
N ASP A 156 -13.71 14.43 9.23
CA ASP A 156 -13.15 14.02 10.51
C ASP A 156 -13.46 12.54 10.81
N PHE A 157 -12.79 11.95 11.80
CA PHE A 157 -13.09 10.59 12.22
C PHE A 157 -14.52 10.46 12.79
N PRO A 158 -15.23 9.36 12.50
CA PRO A 158 -16.55 9.08 13.08
C PRO A 158 -16.45 8.71 14.56
N GLU A 159 -17.54 8.81 15.31
CA GLU A 159 -17.55 8.38 16.72
C GLU A 159 -17.16 6.90 16.89
N GLY A 160 -16.37 6.59 17.92
CA GLY A 160 -15.91 5.22 18.22
C GLY A 160 -14.67 4.76 17.43
N TRP A 161 -14.10 5.61 16.56
CA TRP A 161 -12.89 5.29 15.80
C TRP A 161 -11.69 4.89 16.67
N ASP A 162 -11.59 5.48 17.86
CA ASP A 162 -10.44 5.34 18.75
C ASP A 162 -10.43 3.99 19.46
N GLU A 163 -11.60 3.45 19.81
CA GLU A 163 -11.72 2.09 20.35
C GLU A 163 -11.28 1.05 19.32
N VAL A 164 -11.73 1.20 18.07
CA VAL A 164 -11.32 0.30 16.97
C VAL A 164 -9.83 0.40 16.72
N CYS A 165 -9.28 1.62 16.62
CA CYS A 165 -7.85 1.83 16.43
C CYS A 165 -7.02 1.20 17.56
N ARG A 166 -7.44 1.37 18.82
CA ARG A 166 -6.79 0.75 19.99
C ARG A 166 -6.82 -0.76 19.92
N SER A 167 -7.96 -1.34 19.56
CA SER A 167 -8.10 -2.80 19.44
C SER A 167 -7.10 -3.39 18.45
N ILE A 168 -6.84 -2.69 17.33
CA ILE A 168 -5.86 -3.11 16.33
C ILE A 168 -4.45 -3.02 16.92
N THR A 169 -4.12 -1.91 17.58
CA THR A 169 -2.79 -1.73 18.19
C THR A 169 -2.51 -2.68 19.36
N ASP A 170 -3.55 -3.18 20.02
CA ASP A 170 -3.43 -4.16 21.10
C ASP A 170 -3.22 -5.59 20.56
N ILE A 171 -3.86 -5.92 19.43
CA ILE A 171 -3.78 -7.26 18.82
C ILE A 171 -2.46 -7.45 18.05
N LEU A 172 -2.06 -6.46 17.25
CA LEU A 172 -0.95 -6.62 16.30
C LEU A 172 0.39 -7.03 16.92
N PRO A 173 0.85 -6.49 18.07
CA PRO A 173 2.13 -6.89 18.64
C PRO A 173 2.22 -8.39 18.96
N GLY A 174 1.14 -8.98 19.49
CA GLY A 174 1.10 -10.43 19.76
C GLY A 174 1.14 -11.26 18.48
N ARG A 175 0.48 -10.78 17.42
CA ARG A 175 0.50 -11.43 16.10
C ARG A 175 1.87 -11.35 15.44
N ILE A 176 2.52 -10.20 15.53
CA ILE A 176 3.88 -10.02 15.00
C ILE A 176 4.85 -10.96 15.71
N ALA A 177 4.74 -11.13 17.03
CA ALA A 177 5.56 -12.10 17.77
C ALA A 177 5.32 -13.54 17.26
N GLU A 178 4.07 -13.95 17.06
CA GLU A 178 3.74 -15.26 16.45
C GLU A 178 4.38 -15.43 15.07
N TYR A 179 4.44 -14.37 14.26
CA TYR A 179 5.04 -14.41 12.93
C TYR A 179 6.56 -14.51 12.96
N GLU A 180 7.20 -13.77 13.86
CA GLU A 180 8.65 -13.83 14.06
C GLU A 180 9.09 -15.21 14.53
N ASP A 181 8.35 -15.83 15.45
CA ASP A 181 8.61 -17.20 15.93
C ASP A 181 8.55 -18.23 14.79
N LEU A 182 7.67 -18.02 13.80
CA LEU A 182 7.50 -18.94 12.67
C LEU A 182 8.56 -18.79 11.58
N LEU A 183 9.04 -17.57 11.32
CA LEU A 183 9.81 -17.26 10.11
C LEU A 183 11.21 -16.71 10.37
N THR A 184 11.44 -15.97 11.45
CA THR A 184 12.71 -15.23 11.64
C THR A 184 13.90 -16.15 11.90
N GLN A 185 13.69 -17.24 12.64
CA GLN A 185 14.73 -18.23 12.98
C GLN A 185 14.46 -19.58 12.30
N ASN A 186 13.74 -19.57 11.19
CA ASN A 186 13.47 -20.77 10.40
C ASN A 186 14.74 -21.15 9.61
N PRO A 187 15.29 -22.37 9.78
CA PRO A 187 16.59 -22.77 9.23
C PRO A 187 16.64 -22.91 7.70
#